data_AF-A0A0J9CU02-F1
#
_entry.id   AF-A0A0J9CU02-F1
#
_cell.length_a   1.000
_cell.length_b   1.000
_cell.length_c   1.000
_cell.angle_alpha   90.00
_cell.angle_beta   90.00
_cell.angle_gamma   90.00
#
_symmetry.space_group_name_H-M   'P 1'
#
loop_
_entity.id
_entity.type
_entity.pdbx_description
1 polymer ?
#
loop_
_entity_poly.entity_id
_entity_poly.type
_entity_poly.pdbx_seq_one_letter_code
_entity_poly.pdbx_strand_id
1 'polypeptide(L)'
;MPTFEHQFTAANGTVTTNSISLTVQDIENAGVLEVLQSPGAPLGHWQFLGALLDPTVSSFSFQQPLGHAREVKTAISGLFGRFVARAYATQHLGLTHFAHVRKPPMALGGVMRGQLRRVPYQRGDMPDWVAWGPSAGMAIVEAKGCHDGKGPQAALDRAYVQANRAEIRVRGRPAPFKRYAIATRWGFTSPKTSAPMLWVKDPDEDAEISAAEQESLQLAMVRWHMGSLLVSLGHDALAKPLLELTGHRFKNRVADAQRRAEAALDDTVPMVVEGDIAPDTPLVGGYVGRAGRLSATQLDASELATLNKLGLRPTFVGIERDAIKQAIEGTVRRAPPALDDDGTLSLREGEDGAGSWVLPLDDDARRVLPLDGGR
;
A
#
# COMPACT_ATOMS: atom_id res chain seq x y z
N MET A 1 18.15 -10.34 9.43
CA MET A 1 16.96 -10.10 8.58
C MET A 1 17.41 -10.04 7.13
N PRO A 2 16.56 -10.43 6.16
CA PRO A 2 16.88 -10.32 4.74
C PRO A 2 17.22 -8.88 4.32
N THR A 3 18.21 -8.72 3.45
CA THR A 3 18.62 -7.40 2.94
C THR A 3 18.63 -7.33 1.42
N PHE A 4 18.49 -6.11 0.91
CA PHE A 4 18.72 -5.75 -0.49
C PHE A 4 19.91 -4.79 -0.59
N GLU A 5 20.76 -4.98 -1.60
CA GLU A 5 21.68 -3.91 -2.02
C GLU A 5 20.86 -2.78 -2.65
N HIS A 6 20.91 -1.59 -2.05
CA HIS A 6 20.13 -0.44 -2.48
C HIS A 6 21.00 0.58 -3.19
N GLN A 7 20.53 1.04 -4.35
CA GLN A 7 21.13 2.16 -5.07
C GLN A 7 20.08 3.23 -5.31
N PHE A 8 20.36 4.44 -4.85
CA PHE A 8 19.45 5.58 -4.94
C PHE A 8 20.05 6.65 -5.86
N THR A 9 19.23 7.16 -6.78
CA THR A 9 19.59 8.31 -7.62
C THR A 9 18.71 9.51 -7.25
N ALA A 10 19.32 10.52 -6.62
CA ALA A 10 18.66 11.76 -6.24
C ALA A 10 18.36 12.65 -7.46
N ALA A 11 17.51 13.66 -7.26
CA ALA A 11 17.15 14.65 -8.29
C ALA A 11 18.37 15.35 -8.92
N ASN A 12 19.43 15.59 -8.12
CA ASN A 12 20.68 16.21 -8.59
C ASN A 12 21.60 15.25 -9.37
N GLY A 13 21.17 14.00 -9.60
CA GLY A 13 21.93 12.97 -10.30
C GLY A 13 22.97 12.25 -9.45
N THR A 14 23.03 12.51 -8.14
CA THR A 14 23.95 11.81 -7.23
C THR A 14 23.45 10.39 -6.98
N VAL A 15 24.37 9.44 -7.11
CA VAL A 15 24.13 8.03 -6.80
C VAL A 15 24.72 7.70 -5.43
N THR A 16 23.91 7.13 -4.54
CA THR A 16 24.38 6.58 -3.26
C THR A 16 24.09 5.07 -3.20
N THR A 17 25.02 4.31 -2.61
CA THR A 17 24.91 2.86 -2.48
C THR A 17 24.96 2.49 -1.01
N ASN A 18 23.92 1.80 -0.53
CA ASN A 18 23.80 1.34 0.86
C ASN A 18 23.14 -0.05 0.88
N SER A 19 23.11 -0.70 2.03
CA SER A 19 22.21 -1.86 2.26
C SER A 19 20.97 -1.39 2.99
N ILE A 20 19.80 -1.84 2.54
CA ILE A 20 18.55 -1.65 3.27
C ILE A 20 18.07 -3.01 3.78
N SER A 21 17.39 -2.99 4.92
CA SER A 21 16.73 -4.17 5.46
C SER A 21 15.23 -4.00 5.30
N LEU A 22 14.59 -4.99 4.66
CA LEU A 22 13.14 -5.15 4.67
C LEU A 22 12.88 -6.54 5.21
N THR A 23 12.01 -6.65 6.21
CA THR A 23 11.64 -7.97 6.71
C THR A 23 10.72 -8.66 5.71
N VAL A 24 10.64 -10.00 5.80
CA VAL A 24 9.66 -10.75 5.03
C VAL A 24 8.24 -10.27 5.36
N GLN A 25 7.99 -9.97 6.64
CA GLN A 25 6.70 -9.48 7.10
C GLN A 25 6.34 -8.12 6.51
N ASP A 26 7.28 -7.18 6.38
CA ASP A 26 7.03 -5.88 5.72
C ASP A 26 6.54 -6.07 4.29
N ILE A 27 7.20 -6.97 3.55
CA ILE A 27 6.90 -7.23 2.14
C ILE A 27 5.57 -7.99 2.02
N GLU A 28 5.29 -8.95 2.90
CA GLU A 28 4.02 -9.67 2.91
C GLU A 28 2.85 -8.77 3.30
N ASN A 29 2.99 -7.91 4.31
CA ASN A 29 1.98 -6.93 4.69
C ASN A 29 1.69 -5.95 3.55
N ALA A 30 2.74 -5.39 2.93
CA ALA A 30 2.60 -4.55 1.75
C ALA A 30 1.93 -5.30 0.59
N GLY A 31 2.24 -6.58 0.41
CA GLY A 31 1.63 -7.45 -0.59
C GLY A 31 0.14 -7.71 -0.35
N VAL A 32 -0.28 -7.93 0.91
CA VAL A 32 -1.70 -8.06 1.27
C VAL A 32 -2.45 -6.79 0.91
N LEU A 33 -1.94 -5.62 1.30
CA LEU A 33 -2.58 -4.33 0.99
C LEU A 33 -2.60 -4.03 -0.51
N GLU A 34 -1.51 -4.34 -1.22
CA GLU A 34 -1.40 -4.21 -2.68
C GLU A 34 -2.47 -5.03 -3.40
N VAL A 35 -2.64 -6.29 -3.00
CA VAL A 35 -3.63 -7.17 -3.61
C VAL A 35 -5.05 -6.72 -3.27
N LEU A 36 -5.33 -6.34 -2.01
CA LEU A 36 -6.65 -5.86 -1.61
C LEU A 36 -7.04 -4.54 -2.29
N GLN A 37 -6.08 -3.67 -2.63
CA GLN A 37 -6.39 -2.41 -3.31
C GLN A 37 -6.37 -2.55 -4.85
N SER A 38 -5.85 -3.67 -5.36
CA SER A 38 -5.82 -4.01 -6.79
C SER A 38 -7.21 -4.39 -7.30
N PRO A 39 -7.76 -3.68 -8.30
CA PRO A 39 -9.10 -3.96 -8.81
C PRO A 39 -9.18 -5.32 -9.53
N GLY A 40 -10.25 -6.09 -9.29
CA GLY A 40 -10.60 -7.26 -10.11
C GLY A 40 -9.81 -8.53 -9.82
N ALA A 41 -8.84 -8.50 -8.90
CA ALA A 41 -8.23 -9.71 -8.36
C ALA A 41 -8.95 -10.06 -7.04
N PRO A 42 -9.81 -11.09 -7.00
CA PRO A 42 -10.29 -11.65 -5.74
C PRO A 42 -9.22 -12.52 -5.07
N LEU A 43 -7.96 -12.47 -5.53
CA LEU A 43 -6.87 -13.15 -4.87
C LEU A 43 -6.70 -12.45 -3.52
N GLY A 44 -6.62 -13.21 -2.43
CA GLY A 44 -6.36 -12.65 -1.11
C GLY A 44 -4.94 -12.95 -0.70
N HIS A 45 -4.67 -13.05 0.61
CA HIS A 45 -3.33 -13.04 1.20
C HIS A 45 -2.34 -14.02 0.55
N TRP A 46 -1.05 -13.71 0.70
CA TRP A 46 0.07 -14.46 0.13
C TRP A 46 1.24 -14.51 1.13
N GLN A 47 1.10 -15.26 2.22
CA GLN A 47 2.22 -15.54 3.15
C GLN A 47 3.05 -16.73 2.64
N PHE A 48 3.74 -16.55 1.51
CA PHE A 48 4.53 -17.61 0.90
C PHE A 48 6.01 -17.24 0.79
N LEU A 49 6.41 -15.99 1.03
CA LEU A 49 7.78 -15.55 0.75
C LEU A 49 8.76 -16.36 1.59
N GLY A 50 8.44 -16.62 2.86
CA GLY A 50 9.25 -17.50 3.71
C GLY A 50 9.48 -18.91 3.13
N ALA A 51 8.51 -19.46 2.37
CA ALA A 51 8.65 -20.77 1.74
C ALA A 51 9.45 -20.74 0.42
N LEU A 52 9.53 -19.59 -0.25
CA LEU A 52 10.30 -19.45 -1.49
C LEU A 52 11.73 -18.97 -1.28
N LEU A 53 11.99 -18.28 -0.17
CA LEU A 53 13.30 -17.77 0.19
C LEU A 53 14.20 -18.89 0.72
N ASP A 54 15.50 -18.74 0.48
CA ASP A 54 16.51 -19.63 1.03
C ASP A 54 16.80 -19.22 2.49
N PRO A 55 16.43 -20.06 3.48
CA PRO A 55 16.59 -19.72 4.89
C PRO A 55 18.06 -19.77 5.35
N THR A 56 18.96 -20.29 4.52
CA THR A 56 20.38 -20.46 4.87
C THR A 56 21.22 -19.22 4.57
N VAL A 57 20.66 -18.25 3.82
CA VAL A 57 21.34 -17.00 3.47
C VAL A 57 20.63 -15.80 4.09
N SER A 58 21.42 -14.80 4.48
CA SER A 58 20.90 -13.56 5.05
C SER A 58 20.41 -12.56 4.00
N SER A 59 20.60 -12.83 2.71
CA SER A 59 20.11 -11.99 1.61
C SER A 59 18.70 -12.38 1.20
N PHE A 60 17.93 -11.45 0.63
CA PHE A 60 16.60 -11.77 0.06
C PHE A 60 16.73 -12.58 -1.25
N SER A 61 17.05 -13.86 -1.14
CA SER A 61 17.31 -14.75 -2.27
C SER A 61 16.34 -15.92 -2.30
N PHE A 62 15.77 -16.19 -3.48
CA PHE A 62 14.90 -17.35 -3.66
C PHE A 62 15.71 -18.63 -3.81
N GLN A 63 15.17 -19.74 -3.30
CA GLN A 63 15.75 -21.08 -3.47
C GLN A 63 15.88 -21.49 -4.94
N GLN A 64 14.94 -21.03 -5.76
CA GLN A 64 14.89 -21.31 -7.20
C GLN A 64 14.41 -20.08 -7.98
N PRO A 65 14.72 -20.00 -9.29
CA PRO A 65 14.11 -19.01 -10.19
C PRO A 65 12.57 -19.03 -10.10
N LEU A 66 11.93 -17.84 -10.14
CA LEU A 66 10.47 -17.64 -10.03
C LEU A 66 9.68 -18.18 -11.24
N GLY A 67 9.70 -19.50 -11.42
CA GLY A 67 9.13 -20.21 -12.57
C GLY A 67 10.15 -20.45 -13.68
N HIS A 68 9.81 -21.33 -14.62
CA HIS A 68 10.65 -21.64 -15.79
C HIS A 68 10.22 -20.86 -17.04
N ALA A 69 8.92 -20.75 -17.27
CA ALA A 69 8.34 -20.06 -18.43
C ALA A 69 8.52 -18.53 -18.32
N ARG A 70 8.79 -17.88 -19.46
CA ARG A 70 9.05 -16.44 -19.52
C ARG A 70 7.87 -15.61 -19.00
N GLU A 71 6.65 -15.96 -19.39
CA GLU A 71 5.44 -15.22 -19.01
C GLU A 71 5.19 -15.31 -17.50
N VAL A 72 5.34 -16.51 -16.92
CA VAL A 72 5.22 -16.75 -15.48
C VAL A 72 6.25 -15.93 -14.72
N LYS A 73 7.52 -15.95 -15.14
CA LYS A 73 8.58 -15.11 -14.56
C LYS A 73 8.20 -13.63 -14.61
N THR A 74 7.78 -13.13 -15.77
CA THR A 74 7.42 -11.71 -15.92
C THR A 74 6.26 -11.32 -15.02
N ALA A 75 5.20 -12.14 -14.93
CA ALA A 75 4.03 -11.85 -14.11
C ALA A 75 4.37 -11.87 -12.61
N ILE A 76 5.02 -12.92 -12.12
CA ILE A 76 5.39 -13.05 -10.70
C ILE A 76 6.40 -11.96 -10.31
N SER A 77 7.40 -11.72 -11.16
CA SER A 77 8.40 -10.66 -10.95
C SER A 77 7.77 -9.28 -10.87
N GLY A 78 6.82 -8.97 -11.75
CA GLY A 78 6.07 -7.72 -11.71
C GLY A 78 5.28 -7.57 -10.41
N LEU A 79 4.57 -8.62 -9.98
CA LEU A 79 3.77 -8.62 -8.76
C LEU A 79 4.64 -8.46 -7.50
N PHE A 80 5.68 -9.28 -7.33
CA PHE A 80 6.55 -9.18 -6.16
C PHE A 80 7.35 -7.88 -6.17
N GLY A 81 7.67 -7.35 -7.34
CA GLY A 81 8.31 -6.05 -7.50
C GLY A 81 7.44 -4.95 -6.91
N ARG A 82 6.12 -5.05 -7.06
CA ARG A 82 5.17 -4.12 -6.41
C ARG A 82 5.13 -4.30 -4.89
N PHE A 83 5.18 -5.52 -4.38
CA PHE A 83 5.19 -5.79 -2.93
C PHE A 83 6.43 -5.16 -2.26
N VAL A 84 7.61 -5.43 -2.83
CA VAL A 84 8.88 -4.86 -2.34
C VAL A 84 8.89 -3.34 -2.49
N ALA A 85 8.45 -2.80 -3.62
CA ALA A 85 8.43 -1.36 -3.84
C ALA A 85 7.48 -0.63 -2.89
N ARG A 86 6.32 -1.22 -2.58
CA ARG A 86 5.39 -0.67 -1.61
C ARG A 86 5.95 -0.72 -0.19
N ALA A 87 6.54 -1.84 0.24
CA ALA A 87 7.21 -1.94 1.53
C ALA A 87 8.34 -0.90 1.66
N TYR A 88 9.18 -0.77 0.64
CA TYR A 88 10.23 0.24 0.58
C TYR A 88 9.66 1.67 0.64
N ALA A 89 8.62 1.96 -0.15
CA ALA A 89 8.00 3.28 -0.19
C ALA A 89 7.40 3.68 1.16
N THR A 90 6.85 2.71 1.91
CA THR A 90 6.39 2.95 3.28
C THR A 90 7.55 3.17 4.23
N GLN A 91 8.44 2.19 4.36
CA GLN A 91 9.48 2.21 5.40
C GLN A 91 10.55 3.28 5.19
N HIS A 92 10.95 3.54 3.93
CA HIS A 92 12.10 4.39 3.61
C HIS A 92 11.75 5.68 2.88
N LEU A 93 10.56 5.79 2.27
CA LEU A 93 10.10 7.03 1.64
C LEU A 93 8.99 7.73 2.44
N GLY A 94 8.47 7.12 3.51
CA GLY A 94 7.42 7.71 4.34
C GLY A 94 6.03 7.78 3.67
N LEU A 95 5.82 7.07 2.56
CA LEU A 95 4.54 7.01 1.85
C LEU A 95 3.63 5.96 2.49
N THR A 96 2.49 6.40 3.05
CA THR A 96 1.58 5.51 3.80
C THR A 96 0.25 5.30 3.08
N HIS A 97 -0.23 6.30 2.34
CA HIS A 97 -1.54 6.24 1.68
C HIS A 97 -1.38 6.03 0.17
N PHE A 98 -1.68 4.81 -0.29
CA PHE A 98 -1.60 4.44 -1.71
C PHE A 98 -2.97 4.38 -2.39
N ALA A 99 -2.98 4.72 -3.68
CA ALA A 99 -4.11 4.49 -4.56
C ALA A 99 -3.62 4.08 -5.96
N HIS A 100 -4.13 2.95 -6.46
CA HIS A 100 -3.82 2.49 -7.82
C HIS A 100 -4.34 3.46 -8.88
N VAL A 101 -3.49 3.76 -9.87
CA VAL A 101 -3.90 4.60 -11.00
C VAL A 101 -4.72 3.75 -11.98
N ARG A 102 -6.04 3.86 -11.88
CA ARG A 102 -6.97 3.08 -12.73
C ARG A 102 -7.16 3.71 -14.11
N LYS A 103 -7.86 4.85 -14.15
CA LYS A 103 -8.20 5.57 -15.39
C LYS A 103 -8.16 7.07 -15.15
N PRO A 104 -7.13 7.77 -15.66
CA PRO A 104 -7.09 9.22 -15.63
C PRO A 104 -8.21 9.84 -16.49
N PRO A 105 -8.78 11.00 -16.12
CA PRO A 105 -8.47 11.75 -14.91
C PRO A 105 -9.04 11.08 -13.65
N MET A 106 -8.20 10.92 -12.63
CA MET A 106 -8.60 10.42 -11.32
C MET A 106 -8.77 11.61 -10.37
N ALA A 107 -9.89 11.69 -9.66
CA ALA A 107 -10.16 12.79 -8.75
C ALA A 107 -9.31 12.66 -7.48
N LEU A 108 -8.59 13.72 -7.11
CA LEU A 108 -7.76 13.81 -5.91
C LEU A 108 -8.19 14.98 -5.02
N GLY A 109 -9.48 15.36 -5.04
CA GLY A 109 -9.99 16.49 -4.28
C GLY A 109 -11.03 17.27 -5.06
N GLY A 110 -12.31 16.91 -4.89
CA GLY A 110 -13.41 17.47 -5.67
C GLY A 110 -13.54 18.98 -5.53
N VAL A 111 -13.58 19.50 -4.29
CA VAL A 111 -13.75 20.92 -3.99
C VAL A 111 -12.63 21.77 -4.60
N MET A 112 -11.37 21.35 -4.43
CA MET A 112 -10.20 22.06 -4.99
C MET A 112 -9.90 21.70 -6.44
N ARG A 113 -10.68 20.80 -7.06
CA ARG A 113 -10.46 20.28 -8.42
C ARG A 113 -9.06 19.66 -8.58
N GLY A 114 -8.58 18.98 -7.53
CA GLY A 114 -7.37 18.15 -7.56
C GLY A 114 -7.58 16.92 -8.43
N GLN A 115 -6.65 16.63 -9.34
CA GLN A 115 -6.74 15.51 -10.27
C GLN A 115 -5.37 14.94 -10.61
N LEU A 116 -5.27 13.62 -10.69
CA LEU A 116 -4.21 12.96 -11.44
C LEU A 116 -4.63 12.84 -12.90
N ARG A 117 -3.75 13.24 -13.82
CA ARG A 117 -3.97 13.23 -15.26
C ARG A 117 -2.83 12.55 -15.99
N ARG A 118 -3.12 12.14 -17.22
CA ARG A 118 -2.07 11.78 -18.18
C ARG A 118 -1.45 13.06 -18.73
N VAL A 119 -0.12 13.12 -18.76
CA VAL A 119 0.62 14.20 -19.42
C VAL A 119 0.28 14.19 -20.91
N PRO A 120 0.02 15.36 -21.54
CA PRO A 120 -0.32 15.42 -22.96
C PRO A 120 0.69 14.68 -23.85
N TYR A 121 0.18 14.00 -24.88
CA TYR A 121 0.95 13.26 -25.90
C TYR A 121 1.74 12.03 -25.41
N GLN A 122 1.85 11.80 -24.10
CA GLN A 122 2.46 10.59 -23.54
C GLN A 122 1.55 9.36 -23.73
N ARG A 123 2.06 8.30 -24.36
CA ARG A 123 1.34 7.04 -24.64
C ARG A 123 1.83 5.88 -23.76
N GLY A 124 1.02 4.81 -23.70
CA GLY A 124 1.32 3.61 -22.94
C GLY A 124 0.71 3.60 -21.53
N ASP A 125 1.03 2.56 -20.77
CA ASP A 125 0.48 2.31 -19.43
C ASP A 125 0.74 3.46 -18.46
N MET A 126 -0.19 3.66 -17.53
CA MET A 126 -0.04 4.62 -16.43
C MET A 126 0.88 4.05 -15.34
N PRO A 127 1.48 4.89 -14.47
CA PRO A 127 2.19 4.41 -13.29
C PRO A 127 1.30 3.58 -12.37
N ASP A 128 1.90 2.71 -11.55
CA ASP A 128 1.18 1.84 -10.63
C ASP A 128 0.35 2.63 -9.60
N TRP A 129 0.93 3.64 -8.95
CA TRP A 129 0.28 4.37 -7.85
C TRP A 129 0.41 5.89 -7.93
N VAL A 130 -0.58 6.55 -7.35
CA VAL A 130 -0.40 7.83 -6.66
C VAL A 130 -0.41 7.55 -5.17
N ALA A 131 0.48 8.20 -4.43
CA ALA A 131 0.67 7.98 -3.01
C ALA A 131 0.81 9.31 -2.25
N TRP A 132 0.61 9.25 -0.94
CA TRP A 132 0.86 10.36 -0.03
C TRP A 132 1.47 9.88 1.29
N GLY A 133 2.36 10.69 1.85
CA GLY A 133 2.93 10.52 3.17
C GLY A 133 2.98 11.84 3.93
N PRO A 134 2.79 11.85 5.27
CA PRO A 134 2.88 13.06 6.06
C PRO A 134 4.21 13.81 5.91
N SER A 135 5.33 13.09 5.92
CA SER A 135 6.68 13.63 5.71
C SER A 135 7.08 13.70 4.24
N ALA A 136 6.52 12.83 3.40
CA ALA A 136 6.90 12.67 1.98
C ALA A 136 6.17 13.63 1.02
N GLY A 137 4.97 14.09 1.39
CA GLY A 137 4.08 14.78 0.48
C GLY A 137 3.45 13.84 -0.54
N MET A 138 2.98 14.40 -1.66
CA MET A 138 2.38 13.63 -2.76
C MET A 138 3.45 12.96 -3.60
N ALA A 139 3.16 11.76 -4.11
CA ALA A 139 4.07 11.06 -5.01
C ALA A 139 3.33 10.30 -6.12
N ILE A 140 3.99 10.14 -7.26
CA ILE A 140 3.67 9.16 -8.29
C ILE A 140 4.74 8.08 -8.23
N VAL A 141 4.32 6.82 -8.15
CA VAL A 141 5.24 5.69 -7.93
C VAL A 141 5.01 4.62 -8.99
N GLU A 142 6.10 4.11 -9.57
CA GLU A 142 6.10 2.97 -10.50
C GLU A 142 7.10 1.92 -10.04
N ALA A 143 6.69 0.66 -10.04
CA ALA A 143 7.54 -0.47 -9.66
C ALA A 143 7.79 -1.45 -10.81
N LYS A 144 9.00 -2.00 -10.89
CA LYS A 144 9.35 -3.08 -11.82
C LYS A 144 10.18 -4.15 -11.13
N GLY A 145 9.78 -5.42 -11.25
CA GLY A 145 10.65 -6.56 -10.97
C GLY A 145 11.42 -7.01 -12.20
N CYS A 146 12.62 -7.55 -12.01
CA CYS A 146 13.43 -8.11 -13.09
C CYS A 146 14.32 -9.29 -12.65
N HIS A 147 14.78 -10.05 -13.65
CA HIS A 147 15.74 -11.15 -13.50
C HIS A 147 17.04 -10.88 -14.29
N ASP A 148 17.32 -9.62 -14.62
CA ASP A 148 18.45 -9.28 -15.48
C ASP A 148 19.77 -9.45 -14.73
N GLY A 149 20.62 -10.34 -15.22
CA GLY A 149 21.95 -10.57 -14.63
C GLY A 149 22.83 -9.32 -14.64
N LYS A 150 22.58 -8.36 -15.55
CA LYS A 150 23.33 -7.09 -15.61
C LYS A 150 22.92 -6.08 -14.53
N GLY A 151 21.83 -6.31 -13.79
CA GLY A 151 21.30 -5.37 -12.80
C GLY A 151 19.96 -4.75 -13.21
N PRO A 152 19.31 -3.99 -12.30
CA PRO A 152 17.97 -3.48 -12.51
C PRO A 152 17.89 -2.17 -13.33
N GLN A 153 19.01 -1.58 -13.79
CA GLN A 153 19.01 -0.28 -14.52
C GLN A 153 17.97 -0.19 -15.64
N ALA A 154 17.93 -1.18 -16.54
CA ALA A 154 17.01 -1.15 -17.66
C ALA A 154 15.54 -1.22 -17.21
N ALA A 155 15.26 -1.88 -16.09
CA ALA A 155 13.92 -1.89 -15.48
C ALA A 155 13.61 -0.53 -14.83
N LEU A 156 14.58 0.07 -14.15
CA LEU A 156 14.47 1.41 -13.55
C LEU A 156 14.18 2.48 -14.60
N ASP A 157 14.89 2.47 -15.73
CA ASP A 157 14.68 3.44 -16.81
C ASP A 157 13.26 3.34 -17.39
N ARG A 158 12.77 2.11 -17.59
CA ARG A 158 11.38 1.89 -18.06
C ARG A 158 10.36 2.33 -17.02
N ALA A 159 10.59 2.03 -15.74
CA ALA A 159 9.74 2.49 -14.65
C ALA A 159 9.66 4.02 -14.63
N TYR A 160 10.81 4.68 -14.77
CA TYR A 160 10.89 6.13 -14.80
C TYR A 160 10.15 6.74 -15.99
N VAL A 161 10.31 6.19 -17.20
CA VAL A 161 9.53 6.62 -18.38
C VAL A 161 8.03 6.49 -18.14
N GLN A 162 7.58 5.42 -17.48
CA GLN A 162 6.17 5.19 -17.20
C GLN A 162 5.63 6.16 -16.14
N ALA A 163 6.39 6.42 -15.08
CA ALA A 163 6.04 7.41 -14.06
C ALA A 163 5.86 8.82 -14.65
N ASN A 164 6.66 9.19 -15.66
CA ASN A 164 6.57 10.48 -16.37
C ASN A 164 5.30 10.66 -17.23
N ARG A 165 4.44 9.65 -17.31
CA ARG A 165 3.17 9.73 -18.07
C ARG A 165 2.03 10.34 -17.27
N ALA A 166 2.18 10.47 -15.95
CA ALA A 166 1.18 11.06 -15.07
C ALA A 166 1.62 12.41 -14.51
N GLU A 167 0.68 13.30 -14.22
CA GLU A 167 0.90 14.56 -13.52
C GLU A 167 -0.24 14.80 -12.51
N ILE A 168 0.04 15.55 -11.44
CA ILE A 168 -0.98 16.01 -10.49
C ILE A 168 -1.26 17.49 -10.76
N ARG A 169 -2.55 17.82 -10.86
CA ARG A 169 -3.02 19.19 -11.07
C ARG A 169 -4.07 19.59 -10.06
N VAL A 170 -4.01 20.84 -9.61
CA VAL A 170 -5.02 21.48 -8.78
C VAL A 170 -5.52 22.73 -9.50
N ARG A 171 -6.83 22.86 -9.66
CA ARG A 171 -7.46 23.96 -10.43
C ARG A 171 -6.86 24.16 -11.83
N GLY A 172 -6.38 23.07 -12.45
CA GLY A 172 -5.78 23.09 -13.80
C GLY A 172 -4.29 23.45 -13.84
N ARG A 173 -3.69 23.84 -12.72
CA ARG A 173 -2.26 24.13 -12.56
C ARG A 173 -1.51 22.90 -12.04
N PRO A 174 -0.22 22.70 -12.36
CA PRO A 174 0.61 21.69 -11.72
C PRO A 174 0.61 21.83 -10.19
N ALA A 175 0.70 20.71 -9.48
CA ALA A 175 0.89 20.65 -8.03
C ALA A 175 2.19 19.91 -7.71
N PRO A 176 2.83 20.15 -6.55
CA PRO A 176 4.07 19.48 -6.18
C PRO A 176 3.85 18.00 -5.94
N PHE A 177 4.77 17.18 -6.45
CA PHE A 177 4.83 15.75 -6.13
C PHE A 177 6.23 15.20 -6.41
N LYS A 178 6.60 14.14 -5.70
CA LYS A 178 7.78 13.32 -5.99
C LYS A 178 7.47 12.29 -7.06
N ARG A 179 8.45 11.91 -7.87
CA ARG A 179 8.27 10.84 -8.86
C ARG A 179 9.22 9.69 -8.62
N TYR A 180 8.74 8.65 -7.97
CA TYR A 180 9.54 7.47 -7.68
C TYR A 180 9.45 6.42 -8.78
N ALA A 181 10.61 5.97 -9.25
CA ALA A 181 10.74 4.73 -9.99
C ALA A 181 11.55 3.74 -9.15
N ILE A 182 11.00 2.54 -8.93
CA ILE A 182 11.59 1.52 -8.07
C ILE A 182 11.77 0.25 -8.88
N ALA A 183 12.98 -0.29 -8.93
CA ALA A 183 13.30 -1.50 -9.68
C ALA A 183 13.96 -2.55 -8.78
N THR A 184 13.37 -3.74 -8.73
CA THR A 184 13.89 -4.87 -7.94
C THR A 184 14.53 -5.91 -8.85
N ARG A 185 15.76 -6.31 -8.54
CA ARG A 185 16.39 -7.52 -9.10
C ARG A 185 16.35 -8.62 -8.05
N TRP A 186 15.84 -9.79 -8.45
CA TRP A 186 15.77 -10.96 -7.58
C TRP A 186 17.11 -11.68 -7.45
N GLY A 187 17.44 -12.09 -6.22
CA GLY A 187 18.53 -13.02 -5.95
C GLY A 187 18.08 -14.48 -6.02
N PHE A 188 19.00 -15.37 -6.36
CA PHE A 188 18.77 -16.82 -6.43
C PHE A 188 19.97 -17.59 -5.91
N THR A 189 19.73 -18.62 -5.11
CA THR A 189 20.75 -19.58 -4.71
C THR A 189 21.00 -20.56 -5.87
N SER A 190 21.95 -20.21 -6.75
CA SER A 190 22.34 -20.97 -7.95
C SER A 190 23.85 -20.82 -8.14
N PRO A 191 24.56 -21.74 -8.83
CA PRO A 191 26.01 -21.61 -9.06
C PRO A 191 26.46 -20.30 -9.74
N LYS A 192 25.53 -19.51 -10.30
CA LYS A 192 25.74 -18.10 -10.65
C LYS A 192 24.84 -17.22 -9.78
N THR A 193 25.29 -16.94 -8.56
CA THR A 193 24.56 -16.09 -7.61
C THR A 193 24.39 -14.68 -8.17
N SER A 194 23.15 -14.21 -8.24
CA SER A 194 22.85 -12.79 -8.47
C SER A 194 22.45 -12.20 -7.13
N ALA A 195 23.11 -11.14 -6.67
CA ALA A 195 22.71 -10.48 -5.43
C ALA A 195 21.33 -9.82 -5.61
N PRO A 196 20.43 -9.89 -4.61
CA PRO A 196 19.19 -9.12 -4.66
C PRO A 196 19.50 -7.62 -4.58
N MET A 197 18.91 -6.85 -5.49
CA MET A 197 19.12 -5.40 -5.55
C MET A 197 17.78 -4.66 -5.60
N LEU A 198 17.76 -3.48 -5.00
CA LEU A 198 16.69 -2.50 -5.14
C LEU A 198 17.30 -1.20 -5.66
N TRP A 199 16.87 -0.71 -6.82
CA TRP A 199 17.30 0.59 -7.32
C TRP A 199 16.13 1.55 -7.34
N VAL A 200 16.38 2.78 -6.91
CA VAL A 200 15.37 3.82 -6.76
C VAL A 200 15.85 5.09 -7.43
N LYS A 201 14.94 5.73 -8.16
CA LYS A 201 15.15 7.06 -8.75
C LYS A 201 14.11 8.00 -8.19
N ASP A 202 14.57 9.11 -7.60
CA ASP A 202 13.77 10.12 -6.92
C ASP A 202 14.10 11.54 -7.40
N PRO A 203 13.58 11.95 -8.55
CA PRO A 203 13.58 13.33 -8.96
C PRO A 203 12.46 14.13 -8.31
N ASP A 204 12.81 15.36 -7.99
CA ASP A 204 11.91 16.39 -7.49
C ASP A 204 11.14 17.03 -8.64
N GLU A 205 9.83 17.19 -8.46
CA GLU A 205 9.07 18.20 -9.18
C GLU A 205 8.55 19.25 -8.22
N ASP A 206 9.15 20.44 -8.32
CA ASP A 206 8.78 21.58 -7.50
C ASP A 206 7.61 22.34 -8.13
N ALA A 207 6.56 22.53 -7.34
CA ALA A 207 5.49 23.46 -7.64
C ALA A 207 4.91 23.98 -6.33
N GLU A 208 4.32 25.16 -6.36
CA GLU A 208 3.69 25.75 -5.18
C GLU A 208 2.17 25.64 -5.25
N ILE A 209 1.59 25.16 -4.15
CA ILE A 209 0.16 25.16 -3.89
C ILE A 209 -0.12 25.72 -2.51
N SER A 210 -1.33 26.23 -2.29
CA SER A 210 -1.72 26.70 -0.96
C SER A 210 -1.90 25.55 0.03
N ALA A 211 -1.79 25.83 1.34
CA ALA A 211 -2.01 24.83 2.39
C ALA A 211 -3.38 24.14 2.28
N ALA A 212 -4.44 24.88 1.93
CA ALA A 212 -5.78 24.32 1.71
C ALA A 212 -5.87 23.42 0.47
N GLU A 213 -5.05 23.67 -0.57
CA GLU A 213 -4.94 22.78 -1.72
C GLU A 213 -4.20 21.49 -1.35
N GLN A 214 -3.13 21.59 -0.56
CA GLN A 214 -2.41 20.45 -0.03
C GLN A 214 -3.30 19.58 0.85
N GLU A 215 -3.98 20.15 1.84
CA GLU A 215 -4.93 19.44 2.72
C GLU A 215 -6.02 18.72 1.90
N SER A 216 -6.54 19.36 0.84
CA SER A 216 -7.52 18.72 -0.05
C SER A 216 -6.96 17.51 -0.81
N LEU A 217 -5.69 17.54 -1.22
CA LEU A 217 -5.04 16.39 -1.86
C LEU A 217 -4.82 15.25 -0.85
N GLN A 218 -4.32 15.61 0.35
CA GLN A 218 -4.09 14.67 1.45
C GLN A 218 -5.36 13.92 1.80
N LEU A 219 -6.45 14.65 2.08
CA LEU A 219 -7.74 14.06 2.44
C LEU A 219 -8.30 13.16 1.33
N ALA A 220 -8.08 13.50 0.06
CA ALA A 220 -8.49 12.63 -1.03
C ALA A 220 -7.69 11.32 -1.06
N MET A 221 -6.38 11.36 -0.76
CA MET A 221 -5.54 10.17 -0.67
C MET A 221 -5.94 9.27 0.50
N VAL A 222 -6.25 9.85 1.67
CA VAL A 222 -6.81 9.12 2.82
C VAL A 222 -8.07 8.35 2.39
N ARG A 223 -9.02 9.05 1.76
CA ARG A 223 -10.29 8.46 1.30
C ARG A 223 -10.11 7.39 0.22
N TRP A 224 -9.17 7.58 -0.72
CA TRP A 224 -8.86 6.57 -1.74
C TRP A 224 -8.26 5.31 -1.13
N HIS A 225 -7.29 5.46 -0.24
CA HIS A 225 -6.63 4.35 0.41
C HIS A 225 -7.63 3.52 1.22
N MET A 226 -8.38 4.17 2.13
CA MET A 226 -9.38 3.50 2.96
C MET A 226 -10.53 2.93 2.14
N GLY A 227 -11.09 3.72 1.21
CA GLY A 227 -12.21 3.29 0.39
C GLY A 227 -11.88 2.07 -0.46
N SER A 228 -10.67 2.01 -1.04
CA SER A 228 -10.27 0.85 -1.84
C SER A 228 -10.10 -0.44 -1.02
N LEU A 229 -9.56 -0.34 0.20
CA LEU A 229 -9.50 -1.47 1.13
C LEU A 229 -10.90 -1.92 1.56
N LEU A 230 -11.76 -0.97 1.96
CA LEU A 230 -13.11 -1.27 2.43
C LEU A 230 -13.97 -1.96 1.36
N VAL A 231 -13.82 -1.61 0.07
CA VAL A 231 -14.47 -2.37 -1.02
C VAL A 231 -14.08 -3.85 -0.97
N SER A 232 -12.78 -4.15 -0.91
CA SER A 232 -12.29 -5.53 -0.96
C SER A 232 -12.55 -6.33 0.31
N LEU A 233 -12.70 -5.63 1.44
CA LEU A 233 -13.15 -6.20 2.71
C LEU A 233 -14.69 -6.31 2.77
N GLY A 234 -15.38 -5.85 1.70
CA GLY A 234 -16.82 -5.93 1.46
C GLY A 234 -17.66 -5.09 2.40
N HIS A 235 -17.18 -3.88 2.66
CA HIS A 235 -17.84 -2.76 3.32
C HIS A 235 -18.27 -1.71 2.28
N ASP A 236 -18.87 -2.14 1.17
CA ASP A 236 -19.22 -1.28 0.02
C ASP A 236 -20.09 -0.08 0.39
N ALA A 237 -21.03 -0.26 1.34
CA ALA A 237 -21.92 0.80 1.82
C ALA A 237 -21.14 1.98 2.45
N LEU A 238 -20.02 1.69 3.11
CA LEU A 238 -19.11 2.67 3.69
C LEU A 238 -18.07 3.16 2.68
N ALA A 239 -17.53 2.26 1.86
CA ALA A 239 -16.48 2.58 0.89
C ALA A 239 -16.96 3.54 -0.21
N LYS A 240 -18.16 3.30 -0.74
CA LYS A 240 -18.73 4.08 -1.85
C LYS A 240 -18.82 5.59 -1.52
N PRO A 241 -19.45 6.03 -0.42
CA PRO A 241 -19.51 7.46 -0.10
C PRO A 241 -18.12 8.06 0.17
N LEU A 242 -17.17 7.33 0.77
CA LEU A 242 -15.79 7.80 0.92
C LEU A 242 -15.12 8.09 -0.42
N LEU A 243 -15.27 7.19 -1.40
CA LEU A 243 -14.74 7.38 -2.75
C LEU A 243 -15.46 8.52 -3.48
N GLU A 244 -16.77 8.69 -3.31
CA GLU A 244 -17.54 9.82 -3.87
C GLU A 244 -17.04 11.18 -3.34
N LEU A 245 -16.67 11.24 -2.06
CA LEU A 245 -16.10 12.44 -1.42
C LEU A 245 -14.76 12.89 -2.02
N THR A 246 -14.04 12.01 -2.74
CA THR A 246 -12.82 12.39 -3.49
C THR A 246 -13.13 13.28 -4.70
N GLY A 247 -14.36 13.20 -5.25
CA GLY A 247 -14.75 13.84 -6.51
C GLY A 247 -15.82 14.93 -6.37
N HIS A 248 -16.62 14.92 -5.31
CA HIS A 248 -17.72 15.89 -5.14
C HIS A 248 -17.24 17.33 -4.92
N ARG A 249 -17.88 18.26 -5.64
CA ARG A 249 -17.55 19.70 -5.61
C ARG A 249 -18.62 20.54 -4.91
N PHE A 250 -19.86 20.05 -4.89
CA PHE A 250 -21.02 20.80 -4.42
C PHE A 250 -21.29 20.46 -2.96
N LYS A 251 -21.47 21.50 -2.12
CA LYS A 251 -21.65 21.35 -0.66
C LYS A 251 -22.76 20.37 -0.29
N ASN A 252 -23.88 20.41 -1.01
CA ASN A 252 -25.01 19.48 -0.78
C ASN A 252 -24.65 18.01 -1.07
N ARG A 253 -23.87 17.74 -2.12
CA ARG A 253 -23.40 16.39 -2.46
C ARG A 253 -22.35 15.88 -1.48
N VAL A 254 -21.47 16.78 -1.02
CA VAL A 254 -20.49 16.47 0.04
C VAL A 254 -21.22 16.11 1.32
N ALA A 255 -22.14 16.95 1.79
CA ALA A 255 -22.91 16.70 3.01
C ALA A 255 -23.76 15.42 2.92
N ASP A 256 -24.33 15.11 1.76
CA ASP A 256 -25.05 13.85 1.54
C ASP A 256 -24.16 12.62 1.63
N ALA A 257 -22.99 12.65 0.98
CA ALA A 257 -22.03 11.56 1.06
C ALA A 257 -21.47 11.40 2.49
N GLN A 258 -21.22 12.49 3.22
CA GLN A 258 -20.82 12.44 4.63
C GLN A 258 -21.87 11.75 5.49
N ARG A 259 -23.15 12.18 5.43
CA ARG A 259 -24.24 11.53 6.19
C ARG A 259 -24.38 10.04 5.87
N ARG A 260 -24.26 9.65 4.59
CA ARG A 260 -24.31 8.24 4.19
C ARG A 260 -23.13 7.43 4.72
N ALA A 261 -21.92 8.02 4.73
CA ALA A 261 -20.75 7.36 5.30
C ALA A 261 -20.84 7.24 6.83
N GLU A 262 -21.33 8.28 7.52
CA GLU A 262 -21.59 8.27 8.96
C GLU A 262 -22.57 7.15 9.33
N ALA A 263 -23.74 7.11 8.68
CA ALA A 263 -24.72 6.05 8.90
C ALA A 263 -24.16 4.65 8.64
N ALA A 264 -23.42 4.47 7.54
CA ALA A 264 -22.80 3.18 7.22
C ALA A 264 -21.71 2.78 8.24
N LEU A 265 -20.97 3.75 8.79
CA LEU A 265 -19.98 3.50 9.84
C LEU A 265 -20.67 3.09 11.15
N ASP A 266 -21.75 3.75 11.52
CA ASP A 266 -22.55 3.45 12.71
C ASP A 266 -23.21 2.07 12.65
N ASP A 267 -23.65 1.65 11.46
CA ASP A 267 -24.20 0.30 11.24
C ASP A 267 -23.12 -0.80 11.19
N THR A 268 -21.85 -0.45 11.05
CA THR A 268 -20.75 -1.42 10.96
C THR A 268 -20.27 -1.82 12.36
N VAL A 269 -20.34 -3.13 12.66
CA VAL A 269 -19.81 -3.71 13.90
C VAL A 269 -18.27 -3.60 13.90
N PRO A 270 -17.68 -2.84 14.84
CA PRO A 270 -16.23 -2.76 14.97
C PRO A 270 -15.64 -4.05 15.52
N MET A 271 -14.35 -4.28 15.27
CA MET A 271 -13.60 -5.43 15.75
C MET A 271 -12.50 -4.98 16.73
N VAL A 272 -12.37 -5.67 17.85
CA VAL A 272 -11.28 -5.51 18.82
C VAL A 272 -10.24 -6.58 18.58
N VAL A 273 -8.97 -6.20 18.70
CA VAL A 273 -7.84 -7.12 18.63
C VAL A 273 -7.36 -7.41 20.05
N GLU A 274 -7.34 -8.67 20.43
CA GLU A 274 -6.73 -9.15 21.66
C GLU A 274 -5.31 -9.65 21.36
N GLY A 275 -4.35 -9.26 22.20
CA GLY A 275 -2.94 -9.64 22.11
C GLY A 275 -2.01 -8.50 22.52
N ASP A 276 -0.72 -8.78 22.59
CA ASP A 276 0.30 -7.81 23.03
C ASP A 276 0.48 -6.63 22.07
N ILE A 277 0.21 -6.86 20.79
CA ILE A 277 0.23 -5.83 19.74
C ILE A 277 -1.19 -5.69 19.20
N ALA A 278 -1.85 -4.63 19.64
CA ALA A 278 -3.22 -4.29 19.25
C ALA A 278 -3.32 -2.80 18.90
N PRO A 279 -4.20 -2.42 17.96
CA PRO A 279 -4.57 -1.04 17.73
C PRO A 279 -5.26 -0.45 18.95
N ASP A 280 -5.06 0.84 19.20
CA ASP A 280 -5.65 1.55 20.34
C ASP A 280 -7.16 1.80 20.18
N THR A 281 -7.66 1.68 18.95
CA THR A 281 -9.08 1.87 18.61
C THR A 281 -9.61 0.66 17.86
N PRO A 282 -10.92 0.36 17.97
CA PRO A 282 -11.52 -0.73 17.22
C PRO A 282 -11.34 -0.56 15.71
N LEU A 283 -11.22 -1.68 15.01
CA LEU A 283 -11.04 -1.74 13.57
C LEU A 283 -12.35 -2.00 12.84
N VAL A 284 -12.50 -1.44 11.65
CA VAL A 284 -13.48 -1.89 10.65
C VAL A 284 -12.73 -2.68 9.59
N GLY A 285 -13.06 -3.95 9.43
CA GLY A 285 -12.25 -4.85 8.60
C GLY A 285 -12.90 -6.18 8.26
N GLY A 286 -12.10 -7.13 7.82
CA GLY A 286 -12.55 -8.47 7.50
C GLY A 286 -11.40 -9.47 7.44
N TYR A 287 -11.74 -10.75 7.58
CA TYR A 287 -10.78 -11.84 7.42
C TYR A 287 -10.50 -12.09 5.94
N VAL A 288 -9.24 -12.30 5.61
CA VAL A 288 -8.74 -12.51 4.26
C VAL A 288 -8.05 -13.86 4.19
N GLY A 289 -8.55 -14.72 3.31
CA GLY A 289 -7.99 -16.00 2.90
C GLY A 289 -7.19 -15.88 1.61
N ARG A 290 -6.64 -17.00 1.08
CA ARG A 290 -5.91 -17.01 -0.20
C ARG A 290 -6.77 -16.60 -1.40
N ALA A 291 -8.08 -16.85 -1.30
CA ALA A 291 -9.08 -16.54 -2.32
C ALA A 291 -9.85 -15.24 -2.03
N GLY A 292 -9.25 -14.33 -1.26
CA GLY A 292 -9.85 -13.04 -0.93
C GLY A 292 -10.56 -13.04 0.41
N ARG A 293 -11.53 -12.13 0.57
CA ARG A 293 -12.33 -12.00 1.79
C ARG A 293 -13.03 -13.32 2.13
N LEU A 294 -12.92 -13.74 3.39
CA LEU A 294 -13.73 -14.82 3.95
C LEU A 294 -15.12 -14.29 4.30
N SER A 295 -16.15 -15.12 4.13
CA SER A 295 -17.53 -14.77 4.51
C SER A 295 -17.76 -14.71 6.02
N ALA A 296 -16.82 -15.22 6.81
CA ALA A 296 -16.89 -15.24 8.26
C ALA A 296 -16.91 -13.82 8.84
N THR A 297 -17.84 -13.56 9.76
CA THR A 297 -17.92 -12.31 10.53
C THR A 297 -17.08 -12.36 11.80
N GLN A 298 -16.82 -13.57 12.29
CA GLN A 298 -15.92 -13.89 13.39
C GLN A 298 -15.30 -15.26 13.09
N LEU A 299 -14.07 -15.49 13.52
CA LEU A 299 -13.45 -16.81 13.54
C LEU A 299 -13.19 -17.21 14.99
N ASP A 300 -13.73 -18.34 15.42
CA ASP A 300 -13.42 -18.88 16.75
C ASP A 300 -12.05 -19.59 16.77
N ALA A 301 -11.58 -19.96 17.97
CA ALA A 301 -10.29 -20.60 18.14
C ALA A 301 -10.18 -21.97 17.42
N SER A 302 -11.27 -22.73 17.34
CA SER A 302 -11.30 -24.04 16.66
C SER A 302 -11.25 -23.87 15.13
N GLU A 303 -11.95 -22.87 14.60
CA GLU A 303 -11.90 -22.51 13.18
C GLU A 303 -10.51 -22.02 12.78
N LEU A 304 -9.91 -21.11 13.56
CA LEU A 304 -8.55 -20.64 13.34
C LEU A 304 -7.54 -21.79 13.38
N ALA A 305 -7.61 -22.66 14.39
CA ALA A 305 -6.75 -23.84 14.48
C ALA A 305 -6.91 -24.76 13.27
N THR A 306 -8.14 -24.93 12.76
CA THR A 306 -8.41 -25.73 11.57
C THR A 306 -7.80 -25.09 10.32
N LEU A 307 -8.00 -23.78 10.11
CA LEU A 307 -7.43 -23.05 8.98
C LEU A 307 -5.90 -23.06 9.00
N ASN A 308 -5.29 -22.88 10.17
CA ASN A 308 -3.85 -22.92 10.36
C ASN A 308 -3.28 -24.33 10.10
N LYS A 309 -3.95 -25.37 10.59
CA LYS A 309 -3.59 -26.77 10.31
C LYS A 309 -3.64 -27.12 8.82
N LEU A 310 -4.57 -26.52 8.07
CA LEU A 310 -4.67 -26.66 6.62
C LEU A 310 -3.68 -25.75 5.85
N GLY A 311 -2.87 -24.97 6.56
CA GLY A 311 -1.92 -24.02 5.97
C GLY A 311 -2.60 -22.83 5.30
N LEU A 312 -3.87 -22.57 5.60
CA LEU A 312 -4.65 -21.47 5.02
C LEU A 312 -4.39 -20.12 5.69
N ARG A 313 -3.83 -20.10 6.92
CA ARG A 313 -3.23 -18.92 7.58
C ARG A 313 -4.01 -17.61 7.34
N PRO A 314 -5.24 -17.50 7.88
CA PRO A 314 -6.08 -16.34 7.64
C PRO A 314 -5.43 -15.09 8.24
N THR A 315 -5.64 -13.95 7.59
CA THR A 315 -5.17 -12.65 8.06
C THR A 315 -6.38 -11.75 8.27
N PHE A 316 -6.46 -11.06 9.39
CA PHE A 316 -7.43 -9.97 9.53
C PHE A 316 -6.83 -8.69 8.99
N VAL A 317 -7.56 -7.98 8.13
CA VAL A 317 -7.17 -6.65 7.66
C VAL A 317 -8.26 -5.67 8.06
N GLY A 318 -7.88 -4.55 8.67
CA GLY A 318 -8.82 -3.56 9.14
C GLY A 318 -8.26 -2.14 9.14
N ILE A 319 -9.14 -1.16 9.26
CA ILE A 319 -8.81 0.25 9.38
C ILE A 319 -9.39 0.75 10.70
N GLU A 320 -8.61 1.52 11.44
CA GLU A 320 -9.06 2.18 12.67
C GLU A 320 -10.36 2.96 12.44
N ARG A 321 -11.38 2.68 13.26
CA ARG A 321 -12.69 3.32 13.17
C ARG A 321 -12.59 4.84 13.23
N ASP A 322 -11.71 5.36 14.08
CA ASP A 322 -11.46 6.79 14.22
C ASP A 322 -10.80 7.40 12.99
N ALA A 323 -9.92 6.66 12.31
CA ALA A 323 -9.31 7.11 11.07
C ALA A 323 -10.35 7.22 9.94
N ILE A 324 -11.30 6.28 9.88
CA ILE A 324 -12.44 6.36 8.96
C ILE A 324 -13.30 7.58 9.29
N LYS A 325 -13.65 7.77 10.57
CA LYS A 325 -14.44 8.91 11.02
C LYS A 325 -13.81 10.25 10.63
N GLN A 326 -12.50 10.39 10.84
CA GLN A 326 -11.72 11.55 10.42
C GLN A 326 -11.80 11.78 8.90
N ALA A 327 -11.68 10.71 8.10
CA ALA A 327 -11.81 10.78 6.65
C ALA A 327 -13.21 11.23 6.20
N ILE A 328 -14.27 10.85 6.91
CA ILE A 328 -15.65 11.28 6.65
C ILE A 328 -15.81 12.76 6.98
N GLU A 329 -15.45 13.17 8.20
CA GLU A 329 -15.54 14.55 8.69
C GLU A 329 -14.67 15.51 7.87
N GLY A 330 -13.64 15.00 7.21
CA GLY A 330 -12.70 15.78 6.43
C GLY A 330 -11.62 16.44 7.29
N THR A 331 -11.24 15.78 8.37
CA THR A 331 -10.14 16.22 9.25
C THR A 331 -8.99 15.23 9.13
N VAL A 332 -7.75 15.72 9.07
CA VAL A 332 -6.55 14.87 9.13
C VAL A 332 -5.84 15.22 10.42
N ARG A 333 -6.18 14.53 11.51
CA ARG A 333 -5.68 14.83 12.87
C ARG A 333 -4.65 13.81 13.38
N ARG A 334 -4.46 12.69 12.69
CA ARG A 334 -3.47 11.67 13.06
C ARG A 334 -2.08 12.31 13.01
N ALA A 335 -1.34 12.20 14.11
CA ALA A 335 0.08 12.51 14.11
C ALA A 335 0.81 11.57 13.12
N PRO A 336 1.84 12.07 12.41
CA PRO A 336 2.68 11.18 11.62
C PRO A 336 3.32 10.12 12.53
N PRO A 337 3.56 8.89 12.02
CA PRO A 337 4.36 7.92 12.75
C PRO A 337 5.74 8.51 13.09
N ALA A 338 6.30 8.07 14.21
CA ALA A 338 7.66 8.44 14.59
C ALA A 338 8.67 7.87 13.58
N LEU A 339 9.87 8.43 13.58
CA LEU A 339 11.00 7.89 12.82
C LEU A 339 11.99 7.25 13.81
N ASP A 340 12.55 6.10 13.42
CA ASP A 340 13.68 5.48 14.10
C ASP A 340 15.00 6.22 13.77
N ASP A 341 16.08 5.90 14.49
CA ASP A 341 17.39 6.57 14.37
C ASP A 341 17.98 6.53 12.95
N ASP A 342 17.61 5.52 12.15
CA ASP A 342 18.05 5.36 10.76
C ASP A 342 17.13 6.06 9.74
N GLY A 343 16.12 6.79 10.23
CA GLY A 343 15.15 7.53 9.42
C GLY A 343 14.01 6.68 8.84
N THR A 344 13.85 5.43 9.27
CA THR A 344 12.70 4.59 8.90
C THR A 344 11.47 4.88 9.75
N LEU A 345 10.27 4.55 9.25
CA LEU A 345 9.04 4.71 10.03
C LEU A 345 9.01 3.70 11.19
N SER A 346 8.85 4.20 12.41
CA SER A 346 8.63 3.40 13.61
C SER A 346 7.17 2.94 13.65
N LEU A 347 6.90 1.76 13.08
CA LEU A 347 5.56 1.17 12.99
C LEU A 347 5.44 -0.05 13.91
N ARG A 348 4.26 -0.21 14.52
CA ARG A 348 3.91 -1.44 15.23
C ARG A 348 3.76 -2.60 14.25
N GLU A 349 3.99 -3.83 14.71
CA GLU A 349 3.79 -5.01 13.87
C GLU A 349 2.36 -5.03 13.29
N GLY A 350 2.27 -5.04 11.96
CA GLY A 350 1.00 -5.03 11.24
C GLY A 350 0.46 -3.65 10.88
N GLU A 351 0.96 -2.56 11.48
CA GLU A 351 0.56 -1.18 11.14
C GLU A 351 1.21 -0.72 9.83
N ASP A 352 0.49 0.04 9.01
CA ASP A 352 1.00 0.61 7.73
C ASP A 352 1.22 2.13 7.75
N GLY A 353 0.98 2.78 8.90
CA GLY A 353 1.08 4.23 9.08
C GLY A 353 -0.06 5.05 8.44
N ALA A 354 -1.03 4.41 7.79
CA ALA A 354 -2.27 5.02 7.26
C ALA A 354 -3.49 4.77 8.16
N GLY A 355 -3.28 4.12 9.32
CA GLY A 355 -4.35 3.65 10.20
C GLY A 355 -4.98 2.36 9.73
N SER A 356 -4.35 1.66 8.79
CA SER A 356 -4.72 0.29 8.42
C SER A 356 -3.75 -0.71 9.04
N TRP A 357 -4.27 -1.92 9.25
CA TRP A 357 -3.61 -2.98 9.98
C TRP A 357 -3.74 -4.30 9.22
N VAL A 358 -2.63 -5.01 9.09
CA VAL A 358 -2.53 -6.37 8.56
C VAL A 358 -2.10 -7.29 9.69
N LEU A 359 -3.02 -8.13 10.16
CA LEU A 359 -2.85 -8.95 11.36
C LEU A 359 -2.91 -10.44 10.99
N PRO A 360 -1.76 -11.09 10.77
CA PRO A 360 -1.68 -12.55 10.69
C PRO A 360 -2.31 -13.19 11.93
N LEU A 361 -3.12 -14.24 11.73
CA LEU A 361 -3.77 -15.01 12.80
C LEU A 361 -3.17 -16.41 12.92
N ASP A 362 -1.87 -16.49 12.65
CA ASP A 362 -1.06 -17.71 12.67
C ASP A 362 -0.70 -18.14 14.10
N ASP A 363 -0.82 -17.24 15.07
CA ASP A 363 -0.54 -17.44 16.49
C ASP A 363 -1.84 -17.64 17.27
N ASP A 364 -1.87 -18.66 18.14
CA ASP A 364 -3.01 -19.01 18.98
C ASP A 364 -3.35 -17.91 20.00
N ALA A 365 -2.43 -16.97 20.26
CA ALA A 365 -2.60 -15.87 21.20
C ALA A 365 -3.40 -14.68 20.63
N ARG A 366 -3.34 -14.43 19.31
CA ARG A 366 -3.98 -13.23 18.71
C ARG A 366 -5.42 -13.54 18.30
N ARG A 367 -6.36 -12.76 18.81
CA ARG A 367 -7.79 -12.89 18.48
C ARG A 367 -8.36 -11.59 17.98
N VAL A 368 -9.31 -11.69 17.06
CA VAL A 368 -10.05 -10.54 16.56
C VAL A 368 -11.52 -10.84 16.77
N LEU A 369 -12.18 -10.04 17.61
CA LEU A 369 -13.53 -10.28 18.08
C LEU A 369 -14.41 -9.07 17.76
N PRO A 370 -15.71 -9.27 17.46
CA PRO A 370 -16.64 -8.15 17.42
C PRO A 370 -16.59 -7.38 18.75
N LEU A 371 -16.57 -6.06 18.69
CA LEU A 371 -16.78 -5.23 19.87
C LEU A 371 -18.20 -5.50 20.35
N ASP A 372 -18.35 -6.22 21.46
CA ASP A 372 -19.65 -6.53 22.03
C ASP A 372 -20.44 -5.22 22.20
N GLY A 373 -21.55 -5.15 21.48
CA GLY A 373 -22.50 -4.06 21.61
C GLY A 373 -23.12 -4.14 22.99
N GLY A 374 -22.49 -3.49 23.97
CA GLY A 374 -23.16 -3.11 25.20
C GLY A 374 -24.42 -2.33 24.81
N ARG A 375 -25.57 -2.99 24.93
CA ARG A 375 -26.83 -2.29 25.13
C ARG A 375 -26.85 -1.69 26.53
#